data_AF-A0A518AG24-F1
#
_entry.id   AF-A0A518AG24-F1
#
_cell.length_a   1.000
_cell.length_b   1.000
_cell.length_c   1.000
_cell.angle_alpha   90.00
_cell.angle_beta   90.00
_cell.angle_gamma   90.00
#
_symmetry.space_group_name_H-M   'P 1'
#
loop_
_entity.id
_entity.type
_entity.pdbx_description
1 polymer ?
#
loop_
_entity_poly.entity_id
_entity_poly.type
_entity_poly.pdbx_seq_one_letter_code
_entity_poly.pdbx_strand_id
1 'polypeptide(L)'
;MYRKVFPRCEVEGSLEPFAFSHFGSTDHIPGKCAECENMFEGECVRAMDQVEDYLSLDYGPCRKPGPCNPVLVEDQFLKSKVFVPEKCRNCFNLEYHAVFGFRCHEDDQVWGRYGKTLDWGHWSPDLPNIGLASHREVSMELLQAVKEEQEVAAIRIYRELHPGTTIREARDAYQELKEKWQRYGDNETEA
;
A
#
# COMPACT_ATOMS: atom_id res chain seq x y z
N MET A 1 -1.54 2.41 -4.36
CA MET A 1 -0.21 2.01 -4.88
C MET A 1 0.38 0.98 -3.92
N TYR A 2 1.21 0.04 -4.38
CA TYR A 2 1.61 -1.20 -3.68
C TYR A 2 1.88 -1.11 -2.17
N ARG A 3 2.31 0.05 -1.66
CA ARG A 3 2.45 0.35 -0.24
C ARG A 3 1.25 -0.07 0.61
N LYS A 4 0.00 0.08 0.14
CA LYS A 4 -1.19 -0.37 0.89
C LYS A 4 -1.29 -1.89 1.12
N VAL A 5 -0.39 -2.70 0.55
CA VAL A 5 -0.34 -4.16 0.82
C VAL A 5 0.78 -4.56 1.79
N PHE A 6 1.58 -3.61 2.27
CA PHE A 6 2.69 -3.84 3.20
C PHE A 6 2.50 -3.04 4.50
N PRO A 7 2.86 -3.59 5.67
CA PRO A 7 3.34 -4.96 5.90
C PRO A 7 2.25 -6.01 5.66
N ARG A 8 2.67 -7.25 5.37
CA ARG A 8 1.74 -8.34 5.07
C ARG A 8 0.83 -8.66 6.25
N CYS A 9 -0.29 -9.28 5.94
CA CYS A 9 -1.19 -9.80 6.95
C CYS A 9 -0.70 -11.15 7.46
N GLU A 10 -0.32 -11.21 8.74
CA GLU A 10 0.05 -12.46 9.42
C GLU A 10 -1.15 -13.13 10.10
N VAL A 11 -2.33 -12.50 10.05
CA VAL A 11 -3.55 -13.09 10.59
C VAL A 11 -3.94 -14.29 9.74
N GLU A 12 -3.85 -15.47 10.34
CA GLU A 12 -4.35 -16.72 9.79
C GLU A 12 -5.88 -16.77 9.87
N GLY A 13 -6.50 -17.46 8.92
CA GLY A 13 -7.94 -17.69 8.93
C GLY A 13 -8.50 -17.94 7.54
N SER A 14 -9.83 -18.06 7.47
CA SER A 14 -10.53 -18.38 6.23
C SER A 14 -10.40 -17.25 5.19
N LEU A 15 -10.16 -17.65 3.93
CA LEU A 15 -10.29 -16.76 2.78
C LEU A 15 -11.63 -16.93 2.06
N GLU A 16 -12.57 -17.69 2.63
CA GLU A 16 -13.93 -17.78 2.09
C GLU A 16 -14.62 -16.40 2.15
N PRO A 17 -15.44 -16.05 1.14
CA PRO A 17 -16.09 -14.75 1.08
C PRO A 17 -17.09 -14.59 2.22
N PHE A 18 -17.01 -13.46 2.91
CA PHE A 18 -17.97 -13.02 3.91
C PHE A 18 -18.68 -11.77 3.43
N ALA A 19 -20.01 -11.79 3.41
CA ALA A 19 -20.82 -10.66 2.95
C ALA A 19 -20.65 -9.46 3.90
N PHE A 20 -20.19 -8.35 3.35
CA PHE A 20 -19.95 -7.11 4.09
C PHE A 20 -20.78 -5.99 3.44
N SER A 21 -21.64 -5.35 4.24
CA SER A 21 -22.49 -4.27 3.76
C SER A 21 -22.05 -2.94 4.36
N HIS A 22 -21.73 -1.98 3.50
CA HIS A 22 -21.29 -0.65 3.89
C HIS A 22 -21.90 0.40 2.96
N PHE A 23 -22.48 1.46 3.53
CA PHE A 23 -23.17 2.53 2.78
C PHE A 23 -24.14 2.06 1.67
N GLY A 24 -24.82 0.93 1.87
CA GLY A 24 -25.83 0.41 0.93
C GLY A 24 -25.27 -0.37 -0.27
N SER A 25 -23.95 -0.59 -0.35
CA SER A 25 -23.36 -1.62 -1.21
C SER A 25 -23.07 -2.87 -0.38
N THR A 26 -23.36 -4.04 -0.96
CA THR A 26 -22.91 -5.34 -0.43
C THR A 26 -21.75 -5.81 -1.28
N ASP A 27 -20.58 -5.89 -0.65
CA ASP A 27 -19.36 -6.47 -1.19
C ASP A 27 -19.00 -7.73 -0.38
N HIS A 28 -17.89 -8.39 -0.73
CA HIS A 28 -17.36 -9.50 0.08
C HIS A 28 -15.94 -9.22 0.52
N ILE A 29 -15.65 -9.57 1.76
CA ILE A 29 -14.32 -9.52 2.36
C ILE A 29 -13.86 -10.94 2.69
N PRO A 30 -12.55 -11.19 2.87
CA PRO A 30 -12.05 -12.47 3.35
C PRO A 30 -12.63 -12.79 4.73
N GLY A 31 -13.07 -14.03 4.96
CA GLY A 31 -13.70 -14.44 6.22
C GLY A 31 -12.88 -14.13 7.46
N LYS A 32 -11.55 -14.29 7.38
CA LYS A 32 -10.62 -13.93 8.45
C LYS A 32 -10.68 -12.46 8.85
N CYS A 33 -11.05 -11.58 7.93
CA CYS A 33 -11.17 -10.15 8.18
C CYS A 33 -12.49 -9.79 8.86
N ALA A 34 -13.57 -10.58 8.66
CA ALA A 34 -14.87 -10.28 9.25
C ALA A 34 -14.87 -10.30 10.79
N GLU A 35 -14.01 -11.14 11.38
CA GLU A 35 -13.87 -11.29 12.84
C GLU A 35 -12.57 -10.64 13.36
N CYS A 36 -11.78 -9.99 12.50
CA CYS A 36 -10.50 -9.42 12.89
C CYS A 36 -10.69 -8.06 13.58
N GLU A 37 -10.01 -7.85 14.71
CA GLU A 37 -10.00 -6.56 15.42
C GLU A 37 -9.43 -5.40 14.58
N ASN A 38 -8.63 -5.72 13.57
CA ASN A 38 -8.00 -4.75 12.68
C ASN A 38 -8.87 -4.40 11.47
N MET A 39 -10.10 -4.89 11.37
CA MET A 39 -11.00 -4.59 10.27
C MET A 39 -11.77 -3.29 10.53
N PHE A 40 -11.73 -2.37 9.56
CA PHE A 40 -12.45 -1.10 9.63
C PHE A 40 -12.95 -0.71 8.23
N GLU A 41 -14.27 -0.57 8.07
CA GLU A 41 -14.92 -0.02 6.85
C GLU A 41 -14.49 -0.64 5.49
N GLY A 42 -14.02 -1.88 5.46
CA GLY A 42 -13.56 -2.55 4.23
C GLY A 42 -12.04 -2.51 4.03
N GLU A 43 -11.30 -1.94 4.98
CA GLU A 43 -9.85 -1.84 5.00
C GLU A 43 -9.28 -2.34 6.34
N CYS A 44 -7.95 -2.32 6.48
CA CYS A 44 -7.24 -2.86 7.63
C CYS A 44 -6.40 -1.81 8.35
N VAL A 45 -6.57 -1.72 9.66
CA VAL A 45 -5.89 -0.74 10.53
C VAL A 45 -4.61 -1.26 11.20
N ARG A 46 -4.18 -2.49 10.90
CA ARG A 46 -3.12 -3.23 11.61
C ARG A 46 -1.80 -2.45 11.79
N ALA A 47 -1.45 -1.61 10.84
CA ALA A 47 -0.17 -0.87 10.84
C ALA A 47 -0.38 0.65 10.79
N MET A 48 -1.51 1.16 11.29
CA MET A 48 -1.84 2.59 11.23
C MET A 48 -0.76 3.48 11.85
N ASP A 49 -0.14 3.07 12.95
CA ASP A 49 0.94 3.80 13.62
C ASP A 49 2.22 3.91 12.76
N GLN A 50 2.46 2.91 11.92
CA GLN A 50 3.59 2.87 10.99
C GLN A 50 3.30 3.65 9.70
N VAL A 51 2.17 3.35 9.06
CA VAL A 51 1.87 3.77 7.68
C VAL A 51 0.99 5.02 7.61
N GLU A 52 0.31 5.39 8.70
CA GLU A 52 -0.57 6.57 8.81
C GLU A 52 -1.70 6.57 7.76
N ASP A 53 -2.13 5.38 7.34
CA ASP A 53 -3.16 5.10 6.35
C ASP A 53 -3.71 3.69 6.58
N TYR A 54 -4.78 3.31 5.89
CA TYR A 54 -5.34 1.97 5.93
C TYR A 54 -4.70 1.07 4.86
N LEU A 55 -4.46 -0.19 5.28
CA LEU A 55 -4.00 -1.25 4.41
C LEU A 55 -5.17 -1.92 3.69
N SER A 56 -4.92 -2.44 2.51
CA SER A 56 -5.85 -3.34 1.84
C SER A 56 -6.03 -4.64 2.61
N LEU A 57 -7.24 -5.20 2.56
CA LEU A 57 -7.49 -6.56 3.07
C LEU A 57 -6.69 -7.59 2.27
N ASP A 58 -6.31 -8.68 2.94
CA ASP A 58 -5.59 -9.79 2.33
C ASP A 58 -6.56 -10.81 1.75
N TYR A 59 -6.81 -10.68 0.44
CA TYR A 59 -7.65 -11.60 -0.35
C TYR A 59 -6.93 -12.89 -0.76
N GLY A 60 -5.70 -13.09 -0.28
CA GLY A 60 -4.89 -14.26 -0.60
C GLY A 60 -4.22 -14.21 -1.99
N PRO A 61 -3.53 -15.30 -2.35
CA PRO A 61 -2.72 -15.35 -3.56
C PRO A 61 -3.58 -15.38 -4.83
N CYS A 62 -3.07 -14.78 -5.90
CA CYS A 62 -3.63 -14.90 -7.23
C CYS A 62 -3.28 -16.28 -7.83
N ARG A 63 -4.22 -16.89 -8.56
CA ARG A 63 -4.02 -18.21 -9.19
C ARG A 63 -3.11 -18.15 -10.42
N LYS A 64 -2.91 -16.95 -10.98
CA LYS A 64 -2.02 -16.73 -12.12
C LYS A 64 -0.55 -16.87 -11.70
N PRO A 65 0.22 -17.81 -12.29
CA PRO A 65 1.64 -17.92 -12.03
C PRO A 65 2.38 -16.73 -12.67
N GLY A 66 3.49 -16.34 -12.04
CA GLY A 66 4.41 -15.37 -12.62
C GLY A 66 5.12 -14.51 -11.57
N PRO A 67 6.09 -13.69 -11.99
CA PRO A 67 6.86 -12.86 -11.07
C PRO A 67 5.99 -11.76 -10.45
N CYS A 68 6.30 -11.40 -9.22
CA CYS A 68 5.60 -10.32 -8.50
C CYS A 68 6.47 -9.06 -8.33
N ASN A 69 7.61 -8.99 -9.03
CA ASN A 69 8.45 -7.82 -9.05
C ASN A 69 7.66 -6.61 -9.58
N PRO A 70 7.88 -5.41 -9.03
CA PRO A 70 7.20 -4.20 -9.47
C PRO A 70 7.63 -3.87 -10.89
N VAL A 71 6.66 -3.76 -11.78
CA VAL A 71 6.85 -3.20 -13.12
C VAL A 71 6.01 -1.96 -13.28
N LEU A 72 6.60 -0.94 -13.89
CA LEU A 72 5.89 0.29 -14.21
C LEU A 72 4.93 0.03 -15.37
N VAL A 73 3.66 0.37 -15.18
CA VAL A 73 2.65 0.40 -16.24
C VAL A 73 2.29 1.84 -16.51
N GLU A 74 2.50 2.24 -17.76
CA GLU A 74 2.05 3.51 -18.32
C GLU A 74 0.91 3.17 -19.30
N ASP A 75 -0.29 3.64 -19.01
CA ASP A 75 -1.39 3.65 -19.97
C ASP A 75 -1.51 5.06 -20.55
N GLN A 76 -1.94 5.18 -21.81
CA GLN A 76 -2.14 6.45 -22.52
C GLN A 76 -3.11 7.41 -21.79
N PHE A 77 -3.91 6.89 -20.86
CA PHE A 77 -4.84 7.66 -20.02
C PHE A 77 -4.34 7.90 -18.59
N LEU A 78 -3.27 7.22 -18.16
CA LEU A 78 -2.68 7.35 -16.83
C LEU A 78 -1.54 8.36 -16.84
N LYS A 79 -1.80 9.58 -16.36
CA LYS A 79 -0.74 10.56 -16.08
C LYS A 79 0.20 10.12 -14.95
N SER A 80 -0.22 9.14 -14.16
CA SER A 80 0.47 8.67 -12.95
C SER A 80 1.23 7.38 -13.26
N LYS A 81 2.54 7.37 -12.96
CA LYS A 81 3.38 6.17 -13.00
C LYS A 81 2.94 5.20 -11.89
N VAL A 82 2.28 4.09 -12.24
CA VAL A 82 1.82 3.10 -11.25
C VAL A 82 2.57 1.79 -11.42
N PHE A 83 3.04 1.24 -10.31
CA PHE A 83 3.64 -0.09 -10.27
C PHE A 83 2.59 -1.16 -10.04
N VAL A 84 2.69 -2.27 -10.78
CA VAL A 84 1.93 -3.51 -10.59
C VAL A 84 2.90 -4.70 -10.52
N PRO A 85 2.48 -5.87 -10.01
CA PRO A 85 3.28 -7.09 -10.12
C PRO A 85 3.51 -7.46 -11.59
N GLU A 86 4.69 -7.93 -11.96
CA GLU A 86 5.03 -8.28 -13.35
C GLU A 86 4.01 -9.21 -14.02
N LYS A 87 3.52 -10.22 -13.29
CA LYS A 87 2.47 -11.15 -13.76
C LYS A 87 1.17 -10.44 -14.15
N CYS A 88 0.92 -9.25 -13.60
CA CYS A 88 -0.29 -8.45 -13.85
C CYS A 88 -0.17 -7.59 -15.11
N ARG A 89 1.04 -7.25 -15.58
CA ARG A 89 1.27 -6.28 -16.67
C ARG A 89 0.39 -6.50 -17.91
N ASN A 90 0.25 -7.75 -18.33
CA ASN A 90 -0.55 -8.15 -19.49
C ASN A 90 -1.73 -9.04 -19.08
N CYS A 91 -2.22 -8.91 -17.85
CA CYS A 91 -3.35 -9.69 -17.36
C CYS A 91 -4.67 -9.05 -17.77
N PHE A 92 -5.57 -9.84 -18.37
CA PHE A 92 -6.91 -9.37 -18.76
C PHE A 92 -7.78 -9.00 -17.55
N ASN A 93 -7.45 -9.49 -16.34
CA ASN A 93 -8.14 -9.17 -15.09
C ASN A 93 -7.62 -7.89 -14.42
N LEU A 94 -6.62 -7.19 -14.99
CA LEU A 94 -6.09 -5.96 -14.41
C LEU A 94 -6.94 -4.78 -14.89
N GLU A 95 -7.64 -4.12 -13.96
CA GLU A 95 -8.43 -2.93 -14.28
C GLU A 95 -8.08 -1.76 -13.36
N TYR A 96 -8.29 -0.54 -13.85
CA TYR A 96 -8.05 0.68 -13.10
C TYR A 96 -9.35 1.20 -12.48
N HIS A 97 -9.34 1.40 -11.16
CA HIS A 97 -10.40 2.07 -10.42
C HIS A 97 -9.95 3.47 -9.99
N ALA A 98 -10.79 4.49 -10.21
CA ALA A 98 -10.43 5.88 -9.91
C ALA A 98 -10.07 6.13 -8.43
N VAL A 99 -10.69 5.37 -7.50
CA VAL A 99 -10.45 5.53 -6.06
C VAL A 99 -9.33 4.63 -5.55
N PHE A 100 -9.25 3.39 -6.04
CA PHE A 100 -8.38 2.36 -5.45
C PHE A 100 -7.13 2.07 -6.30
N GLY A 101 -7.03 2.69 -7.49
CA GLY A 101 -6.00 2.39 -8.47
C GLY A 101 -6.23 1.03 -9.12
N PHE A 102 -5.14 0.36 -9.51
CA PHE A 102 -5.22 -0.96 -10.15
C PHE A 102 -5.73 -2.04 -9.18
N ARG A 103 -6.71 -2.82 -9.65
CA ARG A 103 -7.34 -3.93 -8.95
C ARG A 103 -7.36 -5.17 -9.84
N CYS A 104 -7.51 -6.34 -9.21
CA CYS A 104 -7.63 -7.61 -9.90
C CYS A 104 -9.09 -8.07 -9.91
N HIS A 105 -9.60 -8.37 -11.10
CA HIS A 105 -11.00 -8.73 -11.35
C HIS A 105 -11.20 -10.23 -11.64
N GLU A 106 -10.22 -11.08 -11.32
CA GLU A 106 -10.23 -12.53 -11.58
C GLU A 106 -11.45 -13.25 -10.98
N ASP A 107 -11.98 -12.74 -9.85
CA ASP A 107 -13.12 -13.34 -9.14
C ASP A 107 -14.16 -12.27 -8.74
N ASP A 108 -14.49 -11.34 -9.64
CA ASP A 108 -15.48 -10.27 -9.37
C ASP A 108 -16.84 -10.78 -8.91
N GLN A 109 -17.26 -11.95 -9.42
CA GLN A 109 -18.49 -12.59 -9.00
C GLN A 109 -18.48 -13.00 -7.51
N VAL A 110 -17.28 -13.10 -6.91
CA VAL A 110 -17.06 -13.38 -5.50
C VAL A 110 -16.85 -12.09 -4.73
N TRP A 111 -15.88 -11.26 -5.13
CA TRP A 111 -15.43 -10.10 -4.34
C TRP A 111 -16.25 -8.83 -4.55
N GLY A 112 -17.12 -8.82 -5.56
CA GLY A 112 -17.90 -7.66 -5.94
C GLY A 112 -17.20 -6.76 -6.93
N ARG A 113 -17.82 -5.60 -7.19
CA ARG A 113 -17.52 -4.74 -8.35
C ARG A 113 -16.16 -4.05 -8.32
N TYR A 114 -15.53 -3.96 -7.15
CA TYR A 114 -14.26 -3.24 -6.98
C TYR A 114 -13.03 -4.15 -7.11
N GLY A 115 -13.23 -5.45 -7.35
CA GLY A 115 -12.17 -6.45 -7.43
C GLY A 115 -11.36 -6.58 -6.14
N LYS A 116 -10.33 -7.43 -6.18
CA LYS A 116 -9.36 -7.63 -5.08
C LYS A 116 -8.10 -6.79 -5.26
N THR A 117 -7.34 -6.58 -4.18
CA THR A 117 -6.01 -5.96 -4.28
C THR A 117 -5.06 -6.83 -5.11
N LEU A 118 -3.99 -6.24 -5.66
CA LEU A 118 -3.01 -7.00 -6.42
C LEU A 118 -2.20 -7.89 -5.49
N ASP A 119 -1.96 -9.13 -5.92
CA ASP A 119 -1.12 -10.07 -5.19
C ASP A 119 0.36 -9.83 -5.54
N TRP A 120 1.10 -9.34 -4.55
CA TRP A 120 2.54 -9.07 -4.62
C TRP A 120 3.41 -10.27 -4.22
N GLY A 121 2.80 -11.44 -3.97
CA GLY A 121 3.49 -12.67 -3.63
C GLY A 121 4.44 -12.46 -2.45
N HIS A 122 5.69 -12.91 -2.61
CA HIS A 122 6.74 -12.74 -1.61
C HIS A 122 7.60 -11.48 -1.75
N TRP A 123 7.35 -10.63 -2.76
CA TRP A 123 8.08 -9.37 -2.92
C TRP A 123 7.81 -8.42 -1.74
N SER A 124 8.83 -7.67 -1.29
CA SER A 124 8.75 -6.54 -0.35
C SER A 124 9.56 -5.36 -0.90
N PRO A 125 9.22 -4.11 -0.53
CA PRO A 125 9.96 -2.93 -1.00
C PRO A 125 11.31 -2.76 -0.30
N ASP A 126 12.33 -2.31 -1.04
CA ASP A 126 13.69 -2.04 -0.50
C ASP A 126 13.74 -0.94 0.56
N LEU A 127 12.70 -0.08 0.59
CA LEU A 127 12.49 0.95 1.59
C LEU A 127 11.23 0.59 2.39
N PRO A 128 11.22 0.75 3.72
CA PRO A 128 10.08 0.45 4.56
C PRO A 128 8.87 1.27 4.14
N ASN A 129 7.71 0.65 4.30
CA ASN A 129 6.45 1.35 4.11
C ASN A 129 6.13 2.14 5.39
N ILE A 130 6.48 3.41 5.41
CA ILE A 130 6.20 4.34 6.52
C ILE A 130 5.50 5.60 5.99
N GLY A 131 4.65 6.17 6.83
CA GLY A 131 3.92 7.41 6.55
C GLY A 131 4.19 8.51 7.58
N LEU A 132 3.59 9.67 7.37
CA LEU A 132 3.66 10.83 8.27
C LEU A 132 2.31 11.04 8.97
N ALA A 133 2.32 11.38 10.26
CA ALA A 133 1.10 11.68 11.02
C ALA A 133 0.31 12.87 10.45
N SER A 134 0.97 13.71 9.64
CA SER A 134 0.30 14.77 8.88
C SER A 134 -0.50 14.27 7.66
N HIS A 135 -0.47 12.96 7.38
CA HIS A 135 -0.99 12.30 6.16
C HIS A 135 -0.46 12.88 4.85
N ARG A 136 0.64 13.65 4.91
CA ARG A 136 1.30 14.18 3.72
C ARG A 136 2.00 13.08 2.95
N GLU A 137 1.98 13.21 1.63
CA GLU A 137 2.62 12.26 0.72
C GLU A 137 4.12 12.09 1.04
N VAL A 138 4.56 10.84 1.05
CA VAL A 138 5.95 10.43 1.25
C VAL A 138 6.44 9.73 -0.02
N SER A 139 7.35 10.35 -0.76
CA SER A 139 7.93 9.77 -1.97
C SER A 139 9.07 8.78 -1.65
N MET A 140 9.41 7.92 -2.62
CA MET A 140 10.58 7.04 -2.53
C MET A 140 11.88 7.83 -2.38
N GLU A 141 11.99 8.95 -3.09
CA GLU A 141 13.17 9.83 -3.05
C GLU A 141 13.35 10.47 -1.67
N LEU A 142 12.25 10.86 -1.03
CA LEU A 142 12.28 11.37 0.34
C LEU A 142 12.77 10.29 1.32
N LEU A 143 12.25 9.07 1.22
CA LEU A 143 12.69 7.96 2.07
C LEU A 143 14.14 7.57 1.83
N GLN A 144 14.61 7.62 0.58
CA GLN A 144 16.00 7.38 0.25
C GLN A 144 16.91 8.43 0.90
N ALA A 145 16.54 9.71 0.85
CA ALA A 145 17.27 10.78 1.51
C ALA A 145 17.29 10.63 3.04
N VAL A 146 16.18 10.15 3.64
CA VAL A 146 16.11 9.80 5.07
C VAL A 146 17.06 8.65 5.41
N LYS A 147 17.03 7.56 4.62
CA LYS A 147 17.92 6.40 4.77
C LYS A 147 19.40 6.78 4.71
N GLU A 148 19.75 7.69 3.81
CA GLU A 148 21.12 8.19 3.63
C GLU A 148 21.50 9.31 4.61
N GLU A 149 20.61 9.65 5.55
CA GLU A 149 20.77 10.73 6.53
C GLU A 149 21.07 12.11 5.90
N GLN A 150 20.56 12.36 4.69
CA GLN A 150 20.74 13.60 3.96
C GLN A 150 19.63 14.61 4.28
N GLU A 151 19.62 15.18 5.50
CA GLU A 151 18.58 16.10 5.99
C GLU A 151 18.26 17.23 5.00
N VAL A 152 19.28 17.92 4.46
CA VAL A 152 19.07 19.06 3.55
C VAL A 152 18.37 18.62 2.26
N ALA A 153 18.71 17.45 1.73
CA ALA A 153 18.06 16.89 0.55
C ALA A 153 16.61 16.49 0.86
N ALA A 154 16.38 15.83 2.00
CA ALA A 154 15.05 15.45 2.45
C ALA A 154 14.13 16.67 2.65
N ILE A 155 14.62 17.74 3.30
CA ILE A 155 13.88 19.00 3.46
C ILE A 155 13.53 19.61 2.11
N ARG A 156 14.44 19.59 1.14
CA ARG A 156 14.18 20.12 -0.20
C ARG A 156 13.09 19.31 -0.92
N ILE A 157 13.25 17.98 -0.98
CA ILE A 157 12.29 17.07 -1.63
C ILE A 157 10.91 17.23 -0.98
N TYR A 158 10.83 17.25 0.34
CA TYR A 158 9.57 17.43 1.05
C TYR A 158 8.87 18.74 0.68
N ARG A 159 9.60 19.86 0.61
CA ARG A 159 9.03 21.16 0.23
C ARG A 159 8.63 21.24 -1.24
N GLU A 160 9.28 20.47 -2.12
CA GLU A 160 8.90 20.33 -3.54
C GLU A 160 7.60 19.53 -3.69
N LEU A 161 7.45 18.44 -2.94
CA LEU A 161 6.21 17.65 -2.87
C LEU A 161 5.06 18.46 -2.23
N HIS A 162 5.40 19.33 -1.29
CA HIS A 162 4.44 20.06 -0.46
C HIS A 162 4.64 21.58 -0.54
N PRO A 163 4.29 22.23 -1.66
CA PRO A 163 4.45 23.67 -1.82
C PRO A 163 3.77 24.46 -0.70
N GLY A 164 4.46 25.48 -0.17
CA GLY A 164 3.96 26.32 0.92
C GLY A 164 4.32 25.85 2.34
N THR A 165 5.00 24.72 2.48
CA THR A 165 5.50 24.25 3.79
C THR A 165 6.71 25.04 4.28
N THR A 166 6.81 25.18 5.60
CA THR A 166 7.93 25.85 6.27
C THR A 166 9.15 24.92 6.38
N ILE A 167 10.33 25.50 6.58
CA ILE A 167 11.56 24.72 6.85
C ILE A 167 11.41 23.89 8.13
N ARG A 168 10.70 24.42 9.14
CA ARG A 168 10.46 23.72 10.40
C ARG A 168 9.60 22.48 10.17
N GLU A 169 8.47 22.61 9.48
CA GLU A 169 7.61 21.46 9.16
C GLU A 169 8.35 20.39 8.36
N ALA A 170 9.19 20.80 7.40
CA ALA A 170 9.97 19.86 6.60
C ALA A 170 11.04 19.13 7.44
N ARG A 171 11.65 19.82 8.42
CA ARG A 171 12.58 19.20 9.37
C ARG A 171 11.86 18.25 10.32
N ASP A 172 10.71 18.64 10.84
CA ASP A 172 9.90 17.81 11.74
C ASP A 172 9.48 16.52 11.02
N ALA A 173 9.06 16.61 9.75
CA ALA A 173 8.75 15.44 8.92
C ALA A 173 9.97 14.54 8.66
N TYR A 174 11.15 15.13 8.39
CA TYR A 174 12.39 14.34 8.27
C TYR A 174 12.68 13.56 9.55
N GLN A 175 12.55 14.22 10.71
CA GLN A 175 12.84 13.59 11.99
C GLN A 175 11.83 12.47 12.33
N GLU A 176 10.54 12.69 12.08
CA GLU A 176 9.51 11.67 12.24
C GLU A 176 9.79 10.44 11.34
N LEU A 177 10.10 10.67 10.07
CA LEU A 177 10.43 9.58 9.13
C LEU A 177 11.70 8.84 9.56
N LYS A 178 12.71 9.53 10.09
CA LYS A 178 13.92 8.91 10.61
C LYS A 178 13.63 8.02 11.83
N GLU A 179 12.78 8.49 12.74
CA GLU A 179 12.37 7.70 13.91
C GLU A 179 11.56 6.46 13.52
N LYS A 180 10.59 6.61 12.60
CA LYS A 180 9.84 5.48 12.05
C LYS A 180 10.74 4.52 11.27
N TRP A 181 11.73 5.04 10.53
CA TRP A 181 12.73 4.20 9.88
C TRP A 181 13.49 3.35 10.89
N GLN A 182 13.99 3.95 11.98
CA GLN A 182 14.72 3.19 13.01
C GLN A 182 13.83 2.15 13.72
N ARG A 183 12.53 2.42 13.82
CA ARG A 183 11.58 1.51 14.48
C ARG A 183 11.09 0.36 13.59
N TYR A 184 10.89 0.62 12.30
CA TYR A 184 10.23 -0.32 11.38
C TYR A 184 11.09 -0.74 10.18
N GLY A 185 12.24 -0.10 9.96
CA GLY A 185 13.11 -0.32 8.81
C GLY A 185 14.07 -1.50 8.94
N ASP A 186 14.41 -1.91 10.17
CA ASP A 186 15.44 -2.93 10.42
C ASP A 186 14.86 -4.35 10.65
N ASN A 187 13.53 -4.51 10.67
CA ASN A 187 12.86 -5.79 10.96
C ASN A 187 12.83 -6.78 9.77
N GLU A 188 13.42 -6.46 8.61
CA GLU A 188 13.49 -7.39 7.46
C GLU A 188 14.87 -8.05 7.25
N THR A 189 15.86 -7.80 8.13
CA THR A 189 17.21 -8.39 8.00
C THR A 189 17.45 -9.66 8.84
N GLU A 190 16.50 -10.07 9.68
CA GLU A 190 16.56 -11.31 10.45
C GLU A 190 15.38 -12.24 10.12
N ALA A 191 15.38 -12.81 8.91
CA ALA A 191 14.58 -13.98 8.56
C ALA A 191 15.30 -14.86 7.52
#